data_AF-A0A816GFD0-F1
#
_entry.id   AF-A0A816GFD0-F1
#
_cell.length_a   1.000
_cell.length_b   1.000
_cell.length_c   1.000
_cell.angle_alpha   90.00
_cell.angle_beta   90.00
_cell.angle_gamma   90.00
#
_symmetry.space_group_name_H-M   'P 1'
#
loop_
_entity.id
_entity.type
_entity.pdbx_description
1 polymer ?
#
loop_
_entity_poly.entity_id
_entity_poly.type
_entity_poly.pdbx_seq_one_letter_code
_entity_poly.pdbx_strand_id
1 'polypeptide(L)'
;MRSQTVVVLFTLCLSAFYAAGYSIGYSSDKQREGALRQVLRQQQLRSSKRGGYRFRFSQRSEAGDEVPLETFRQQALDKHNEYRRKHCVPALQLDPELNDIAQQYAEKLAATDSFDHSGATFHGEHMGENIYYYWSSGSVLGTTGDKAVTDWYNEISDYNWNNPSFSSGTGHFTQVVWKATTHLGIGRAVSASNKLYVVGNYFPGGNFNNAYEENVPPLC
;
A
#
# COMPACT_ATOMS: atom_id res chain seq x y z
N MET A 1 -7.11 -9.91 31.39
CA MET A 1 -8.45 -9.66 31.98
C MET A 1 -8.69 -8.16 32.01
N ARG A 2 -9.91 -7.74 31.65
CA ARG A 2 -10.31 -6.44 31.09
C ARG A 2 -9.90 -5.20 31.91
N SER A 3 -9.64 -4.09 31.21
CA SER A 3 -10.18 -2.77 31.58
C SER A 3 -10.04 -1.82 30.38
N GLN A 4 -10.93 -1.83 29.39
CA GLN A 4 -12.07 -0.90 29.24
C GLN A 4 -11.88 0.58 29.68
N THR A 5 -10.71 1.02 30.17
CA THR A 5 -10.51 2.39 30.66
C THR A 5 -10.06 3.37 29.57
N VAL A 6 -9.40 2.89 28.51
CA VAL A 6 -8.78 3.78 27.50
C VAL A 6 -9.78 4.34 26.49
N VAL A 7 -10.87 3.61 26.19
CA VAL A 7 -11.89 4.08 25.24
C VAL A 7 -12.88 5.07 25.89
N VAL A 8 -13.06 5.04 27.21
CA VAL A 8 -13.95 5.96 27.93
C VAL A 8 -13.32 7.37 28.09
N LEU A 9 -12.00 7.49 27.99
CA LEU A 9 -11.29 8.78 28.08
C LEU A 9 -11.29 9.59 26.78
N PHE A 10 -11.57 8.97 25.61
CA PHE A 10 -11.66 9.69 24.35
C PHE A 10 -13.03 10.35 24.12
N THR A 11 -14.12 9.75 24.65
CA THR A 11 -15.48 10.28 24.49
C THR A 11 -15.89 11.29 25.56
N LEU A 12 -15.17 11.38 26.69
CA LEU A 12 -15.45 12.37 27.75
C LEU A 12 -14.70 13.70 27.60
N CYS A 13 -13.79 13.83 26.63
CA CYS A 13 -13.11 15.10 26.37
C CYS A 13 -13.81 15.97 25.31
N LEU A 14 -14.65 15.39 24.44
CA LEU A 14 -15.47 16.17 23.48
C LEU A 14 -16.75 16.75 24.10
N SER A 15 -17.31 16.15 25.16
CA SER A 15 -18.51 16.67 25.82
C SER A 15 -18.24 17.80 26.83
N ALA A 16 -16.99 17.97 27.28
CA ALA A 16 -16.61 19.11 28.12
C ALA A 16 -16.34 20.41 27.33
N PHE A 17 -16.17 20.34 26.01
CA PHE A 17 -15.96 21.53 25.17
C PHE A 17 -17.27 22.20 24.74
N TYR A 18 -18.37 21.45 24.59
CA TYR A 18 -19.67 22.03 24.19
C TYR A 18 -20.45 22.66 25.36
N ALA A 19 -20.16 22.32 26.61
CA ALA A 19 -20.89 22.79 27.79
C ALA A 19 -20.43 24.15 28.35
N ALA A 20 -19.39 24.77 27.77
CA ALA A 20 -18.80 26.03 28.29
C ALA A 20 -19.06 27.27 27.41
N GLY A 21 -19.80 27.16 26.30
CA GLY A 21 -20.25 28.34 25.52
C GLY A 21 -19.15 29.22 24.91
N TYR A 22 -17.90 28.77 24.84
CA TYR A 22 -16.80 29.54 24.25
C TYR A 22 -16.78 29.37 22.72
N SER A 23 -17.39 30.32 22.02
CA SER A 23 -17.03 30.60 20.62
C SER A 23 -15.67 31.27 20.61
N ILE A 24 -14.65 30.57 20.11
CA ILE A 24 -13.38 31.19 19.74
C ILE A 24 -13.01 30.67 18.35
N GLY A 25 -13.17 31.51 17.34
CA GLY A 25 -12.61 31.27 16.02
C GLY A 25 -11.09 31.37 16.08
N TYR A 26 -10.39 30.30 15.68
CA TYR A 26 -8.97 30.36 15.33
C TYR A 26 -8.66 29.45 14.14
N SER A 27 -7.88 30.03 13.23
CA SER A 27 -7.43 29.52 11.94
C SER A 27 -6.07 28.79 12.08
N SER A 28 -5.93 27.68 11.35
CA SER A 28 -4.73 26.84 11.12
C SER A 28 -4.37 25.75 12.15
N ASP A 29 -4.16 24.53 11.64
CA ASP A 29 -3.81 23.30 12.37
C ASP A 29 -2.50 23.37 13.18
N LYS A 30 -1.57 24.26 12.80
CA LYS A 30 -0.29 24.41 13.47
C LYS A 30 -0.41 24.91 14.92
N GLN A 31 -1.46 25.68 15.23
CA GLN A 31 -1.70 26.15 16.60
C GLN A 31 -2.29 25.07 17.52
N ARG A 32 -3.04 24.10 16.96
CA ARG A 32 -3.60 22.96 17.69
C ARG A 32 -2.50 21.98 18.14
N GLU A 33 -1.54 21.68 17.27
CA GLU A 33 -0.38 20.87 17.63
C GLU A 33 0.49 21.52 18.72
N GLY A 34 0.66 22.85 18.66
CA GLY A 34 1.45 23.60 19.65
C GLY A 34 0.88 23.49 21.08
N ALA A 35 -0.43 23.66 21.22
CA ALA A 35 -1.12 23.56 22.50
C ALA A 35 -1.12 22.11 23.04
N LEU A 36 -1.34 21.12 22.19
CA LEU A 36 -1.29 19.69 22.54
C LEU A 36 0.10 19.27 23.04
N ARG A 37 1.17 19.71 22.37
CA ARG A 37 2.55 19.43 22.79
C ARG A 37 2.88 20.05 24.16
N GLN A 38 2.34 21.23 24.46
CA GLN A 38 2.57 21.91 25.73
C GLN A 38 1.85 21.22 26.90
N VAL A 39 0.64 20.69 26.67
CA VAL A 39 -0.11 19.93 27.68
C VAL A 39 0.53 18.56 27.95
N LEU A 40 0.98 17.84 26.91
CA LEU A 40 1.69 16.57 27.05
C LEU A 40 3.00 16.74 27.85
N ARG A 41 3.74 17.83 27.59
CA ARG A 41 4.97 18.17 28.32
C ARG A 41 4.72 18.43 29.81
N GLN A 42 3.60 19.06 30.17
CA GLN A 42 3.24 19.27 31.58
C GLN A 42 2.77 17.99 32.28
N GLN A 43 2.13 17.05 31.57
CA GLN A 43 1.73 15.76 32.14
C GLN A 43 2.92 14.82 32.37
N GLN A 44 3.92 14.83 31.48
CA GLN A 44 5.16 14.06 31.66
C GLN A 44 6.00 14.55 32.85
N LEU A 45 6.06 15.87 33.10
CA LEU A 45 6.78 16.43 34.25
C LEU A 45 6.09 16.12 35.60
N ARG A 46 4.77 15.90 35.61
CA ARG A 46 4.03 15.49 36.82
C ARG A 46 4.20 14.00 37.16
N SER A 47 4.47 13.16 36.16
CA SER A 47 4.76 11.72 36.36
C SER A 47 6.16 11.46 36.96
N SER A 48 7.13 12.36 36.73
CA SER A 48 8.53 12.21 37.15
C SER A 48 8.79 12.33 38.67
N LYS A 49 7.79 12.61 39.51
CA LYS A 49 7.96 12.80 40.98
C LYS A 49 7.50 11.62 41.86
N ARG A 50 7.23 10.43 41.31
CA ARG A 50 6.96 9.24 42.12
C ARG A 50 7.83 8.06 41.71
N GLY A 51 8.78 7.73 42.59
CA GLY A 51 9.26 6.36 42.83
C GLY A 51 10.11 5.74 41.72
N GLY A 52 11.38 5.49 42.03
CA GLY A 52 12.33 4.88 41.11
C GLY A 52 11.97 3.45 40.73
N TYR A 53 11.84 3.22 39.43
CA TYR A 53 12.26 2.02 38.73
C TYR A 53 12.88 2.48 37.42
N ARG A 54 14.20 2.30 37.26
CA ARG A 54 14.89 2.61 35.99
C ARG A 54 14.58 1.52 34.98
N PHE A 55 13.40 1.58 34.35
CA PHE A 55 13.19 0.95 33.07
C PHE A 55 14.02 1.72 32.03
N ARG A 56 15.07 1.09 31.52
CA ARG A 56 15.79 1.56 30.34
C ARG A 56 14.86 1.32 29.15
N PHE A 57 13.95 2.26 28.88
CA PHE A 57 13.21 2.27 27.63
C PHE A 57 14.23 2.65 26.56
N SER A 58 14.78 1.65 25.87
CA SER A 58 15.44 1.85 24.60
C SER A 58 14.38 2.45 23.68
N GLN A 59 14.46 3.74 23.39
CA GLN A 59 13.75 4.34 22.26
C GLN A 59 14.35 3.74 21.00
N ARG A 60 13.88 2.54 20.63
CA ARG A 60 14.07 2.03 19.28
C ARG A 60 13.05 2.78 18.43
N SER A 61 13.54 3.65 17.55
CA SER A 61 12.73 4.35 16.58
C SER A 61 11.98 3.33 15.72
N GLU A 62 10.66 3.37 15.71
CA GLU A 62 9.80 2.53 14.85
C GLU A 62 9.91 2.88 13.35
N ALA A 63 10.72 3.89 12.99
CA ALA A 63 10.98 4.30 11.61
C ALA A 63 12.08 3.48 10.90
N GLY A 64 12.66 2.46 11.56
CA GLY A 64 13.82 1.73 11.02
C GLY A 64 13.52 0.55 10.09
N ASP A 65 12.28 0.03 10.10
CA ASP A 65 11.95 -1.25 9.46
C ASP A 65 10.93 -1.11 8.30
N GLU A 66 10.35 0.07 8.07
CA GLU A 66 9.40 0.29 6.96
C GLU A 66 10.10 0.75 5.68
N VAL A 67 9.79 0.11 4.55
CA VAL A 67 10.27 0.55 3.23
C VAL A 67 9.49 1.81 2.81
N PRO A 68 10.13 2.97 2.56
CA PRO A 68 9.43 4.16 2.07
C PRO A 68 8.63 3.89 0.79
N LEU A 69 7.44 4.48 0.65
CA LEU A 69 6.54 4.19 -0.48
C LEU A 69 7.21 4.40 -1.85
N GLU A 70 7.95 5.50 -2.04
CA GLU A 70 8.67 5.74 -3.30
C GLU A 70 9.74 4.71 -3.58
N THR A 71 10.45 4.23 -2.55
CA THR A 71 11.41 3.13 -2.68
C THR A 71 10.70 1.83 -3.05
N PHE A 72 9.54 1.55 -2.46
CA PHE A 72 8.73 0.39 -2.80
C PHE A 72 8.25 0.44 -4.26
N ARG A 73 7.75 1.60 -4.72
CA ARG A 73 7.34 1.83 -6.11
C ARG A 73 8.49 1.60 -7.08
N GLN A 74 9.67 2.14 -6.77
CA GLN A 74 10.86 1.94 -7.60
C GLN A 74 11.31 0.47 -7.64
N GLN A 75 11.32 -0.23 -6.51
CA GLN A 75 11.64 -1.67 -6.47
C GLN A 75 10.67 -2.50 -7.31
N ALA A 76 9.38 -2.19 -7.24
CA ALA A 76 8.37 -2.83 -8.08
C ALA A 76 8.62 -2.53 -9.57
N LEU A 77 8.87 -1.26 -9.95
CA LEU A 77 9.17 -0.88 -11.33
C LEU A 77 10.42 -1.61 -11.86
N ASP A 78 11.51 -1.59 -11.10
CA ASP A 78 12.77 -2.24 -11.46
C ASP A 78 12.56 -3.73 -11.68
N LYS A 79 11.76 -4.37 -10.81
CA LYS A 79 11.46 -5.80 -10.94
C LYS A 79 10.58 -6.11 -12.15
N HIS A 80 9.59 -5.28 -12.45
CA HIS A 80 8.81 -5.39 -13.70
C HIS A 80 9.74 -5.32 -14.91
N ASN A 81 10.62 -4.32 -14.94
CA ASN A 81 11.53 -4.09 -16.06
C ASN A 81 12.60 -5.17 -16.19
N GLU A 82 13.03 -5.79 -15.09
CA GLU A 82 13.87 -6.99 -15.12
C GLU A 82 13.17 -8.14 -15.87
N TYR A 83 11.92 -8.43 -15.53
CA TYR A 83 11.14 -9.50 -16.15
C TYR A 83 10.78 -9.19 -17.60
N ARG A 84 10.29 -7.99 -17.88
CA ARG A 84 9.96 -7.53 -19.24
C ARG A 84 11.13 -7.64 -20.20
N ARG A 85 12.36 -7.35 -19.73
CA ARG A 85 13.57 -7.55 -20.52
C ARG A 85 13.82 -9.02 -20.89
N LYS A 86 13.48 -9.99 -20.02
CA LYS A 86 13.58 -11.43 -20.34
C LYS A 86 12.64 -11.84 -21.47
N HIS A 87 11.59 -11.07 -21.71
CA HIS A 87 10.61 -11.27 -22.78
C HIS A 87 10.85 -10.35 -23.98
N CYS A 88 11.96 -9.59 -23.97
CA CYS A 88 12.29 -8.63 -25.02
C CYS A 88 11.16 -7.62 -25.31
N VAL A 89 10.38 -7.24 -24.29
CA VAL A 89 9.36 -6.17 -24.39
C VAL A 89 9.86 -4.86 -23.76
N PRO A 90 9.37 -3.69 -24.22
CA PRO A 90 9.83 -2.39 -23.71
C PRO A 90 9.63 -2.22 -22.19
N ALA A 91 10.52 -1.47 -21.55
CA ALA A 91 10.40 -1.13 -20.13
C ALA A 91 9.19 -0.22 -19.86
N LEU A 92 8.58 -0.39 -18.68
CA LEU A 92 7.54 0.49 -18.16
C LEU A 92 8.15 1.74 -17.50
N GLN A 93 7.31 2.75 -17.33
CA GLN A 93 7.57 3.93 -16.52
C GLN A 93 6.50 4.08 -15.44
N LEU A 94 6.87 4.62 -14.28
CA LEU A 94 5.88 4.96 -13.26
C LEU A 94 5.08 6.18 -13.72
N ASP A 95 3.76 6.13 -13.56
CA ASP A 95 2.85 7.25 -13.76
C ASP A 95 2.30 7.73 -12.40
N PRO A 96 2.41 9.02 -12.06
CA PRO A 96 1.93 9.55 -10.79
C PRO A 96 0.42 9.37 -10.55
N GLU A 97 -0.42 9.48 -11.58
CA GLU A 97 -1.87 9.39 -11.43
C GLU A 97 -2.30 7.92 -11.28
N LEU A 98 -1.67 6.99 -12.02
CA LEU A 98 -1.84 5.56 -11.76
C LEU A 98 -1.36 5.16 -10.35
N ASN A 99 -0.26 5.74 -9.88
CA ASN A 99 0.24 5.52 -8.52
C ASN A 99 -0.78 5.95 -7.46
N ASP A 100 -1.46 7.07 -7.66
CA ASP A 100 -2.49 7.58 -6.76
C ASP A 100 -3.74 6.70 -6.78
N ILE A 101 -4.15 6.20 -7.94
CA ILE A 101 -5.28 5.26 -8.09
C ILE A 101 -4.95 3.95 -7.36
N ALA A 102 -3.78 3.37 -7.63
CA ALA A 102 -3.34 2.13 -7.01
C ALA A 102 -3.24 2.26 -5.49
N GLN A 103 -2.73 3.39 -5.00
CA GLN A 103 -2.59 3.67 -3.57
C GLN A 103 -3.95 3.77 -2.87
N GLN A 104 -4.88 4.55 -3.43
CA GLN A 104 -6.25 4.66 -2.89
C GLN A 104 -6.95 3.29 -2.85
N TYR A 105 -6.74 2.45 -3.87
CA TYR A 105 -7.36 1.13 -3.89
C TYR A 105 -6.71 0.16 -2.91
N ALA A 106 -5.39 0.18 -2.76
CA ALA A 106 -4.70 -0.63 -1.74
C ALA A 106 -5.18 -0.27 -0.33
N GLU A 107 -5.36 1.02 -0.03
CA GLU A 107 -5.94 1.50 1.23
C GLU A 107 -7.36 1.00 1.45
N LYS A 108 -8.19 1.00 0.40
CA LYS A 108 -9.55 0.44 0.46
C LYS A 108 -9.51 -1.05 0.79
N LEU A 109 -8.70 -1.85 0.09
CA LEU A 109 -8.55 -3.28 0.34
C LEU A 109 -8.08 -3.55 1.77
N ALA A 110 -7.13 -2.76 2.27
CA ALA A 110 -6.64 -2.87 3.64
C ALA A 110 -7.69 -2.47 4.69
N ALA A 111 -8.53 -1.48 4.40
CA ALA A 111 -9.62 -1.06 5.29
C ALA A 111 -10.75 -2.09 5.36
N THR A 112 -11.05 -2.79 4.26
CA THR A 112 -12.12 -3.80 4.19
C THR A 112 -11.63 -5.23 4.36
N ASP A 113 -10.31 -5.46 4.39
CA ASP A 113 -9.65 -6.77 4.40
C ASP A 113 -10.17 -7.71 3.29
N SER A 114 -10.51 -7.13 2.12
CA SER A 114 -11.09 -7.81 0.96
C SER A 114 -10.05 -8.08 -0.13
N PHE A 115 -10.41 -8.89 -1.14
CA PHE A 115 -9.53 -9.22 -2.26
C PHE A 115 -10.37 -9.29 -3.55
N ASP A 116 -10.71 -8.13 -4.07
CA ASP A 116 -11.53 -7.95 -5.27
C ASP A 116 -10.90 -6.88 -6.15
N HIS A 117 -11.20 -6.89 -7.45
CA HIS A 117 -10.73 -5.89 -8.39
C HIS A 117 -11.49 -4.55 -8.27
N SER A 118 -10.80 -3.44 -8.58
CA SER A 118 -11.37 -2.10 -8.46
C SER A 118 -12.44 -1.77 -9.49
N GLY A 119 -12.28 -2.29 -10.71
CA GLY A 119 -13.05 -1.88 -11.87
C GLY A 119 -12.82 -0.40 -12.27
N ALA A 120 -11.76 0.24 -11.74
CA ALA A 120 -11.45 1.62 -12.06
C ALA A 120 -10.91 1.77 -13.49
N THR A 121 -10.96 2.99 -14.00
CA THR A 121 -10.53 3.37 -15.35
C THR A 121 -9.47 4.45 -15.26
N PHE A 122 -8.68 4.59 -16.32
CA PHE A 122 -7.69 5.66 -16.47
C PHE A 122 -8.05 6.50 -17.69
N HIS A 123 -8.30 7.79 -17.49
CA HIS A 123 -8.77 8.73 -18.53
C HIS A 123 -10.02 8.24 -19.31
N GLY A 124 -10.89 7.47 -18.63
CA GLY A 124 -12.11 6.90 -19.23
C GLY A 124 -11.90 5.58 -19.97
N GLU A 125 -10.68 5.06 -20.01
CA GLU A 125 -10.32 3.81 -20.66
C GLU A 125 -10.04 2.68 -19.64
N HIS A 126 -10.15 1.44 -20.09
CA HIS A 126 -9.81 0.29 -19.27
C HIS A 126 -8.32 0.28 -18.91
N MET A 127 -8.01 0.15 -17.63
CA MET A 127 -6.66 -0.09 -17.12
C MET A 127 -6.52 -1.53 -16.65
N GLY A 128 -5.31 -2.07 -16.76
CA GLY A 128 -4.98 -3.37 -16.16
C GLY A 128 -4.82 -3.25 -14.66
N GLU A 129 -5.02 -4.36 -13.93
CA GLU A 129 -4.84 -4.41 -12.48
C GLU A 129 -4.34 -5.78 -12.02
N ASN A 130 -3.27 -5.76 -11.21
CA ASN A 130 -2.85 -6.92 -10.42
C ASN A 130 -3.00 -6.57 -8.94
N ILE A 131 -3.45 -7.55 -8.15
CA ILE A 131 -3.57 -7.42 -6.69
C ILE A 131 -2.77 -8.52 -6.04
N TYR A 132 -2.09 -8.17 -4.95
CA TYR A 132 -1.34 -9.09 -4.12
C TYR A 132 -1.66 -8.84 -2.67
N TYR A 133 -1.64 -9.90 -1.86
CA TYR A 133 -1.57 -9.75 -0.42
C TYR A 133 -0.55 -10.68 0.21
N TYR A 134 0.01 -10.24 1.33
CA TYR A 134 0.90 -11.02 2.16
C TYR A 134 0.56 -10.83 3.64
N TRP A 135 0.49 -11.92 4.38
CA TRP A 135 0.24 -11.90 5.82
C TRP A 135 1.42 -12.50 6.58
N SER A 136 1.72 -11.92 7.73
CA SER A 136 2.68 -12.44 8.69
C SER A 136 2.21 -12.18 10.12
N SER A 137 2.67 -12.99 11.07
CA SER A 137 2.53 -12.69 12.50
C SER A 137 3.53 -11.65 13.01
N GLY A 138 4.61 -11.41 12.25
CA GLY A 138 5.58 -10.34 12.48
C GLY A 138 5.31 -9.11 11.60
N SER A 139 6.17 -8.09 11.67
CA SER A 139 6.01 -6.89 10.84
C SER A 139 6.07 -7.23 9.34
N VAL A 140 5.12 -6.71 8.57
CA VAL A 140 5.13 -6.76 7.09
C VAL A 140 5.68 -5.49 6.46
N LEU A 141 6.00 -4.46 7.27
CA LEU A 141 6.42 -3.13 6.79
C LEU A 141 7.77 -3.14 6.04
N GLY A 142 8.61 -4.13 6.34
CA GLY A 142 9.90 -4.34 5.65
C GLY A 142 9.78 -5.07 4.31
N THR A 143 8.56 -5.46 3.90
CA THR A 143 8.35 -6.13 2.62
C THR A 143 8.61 -5.17 1.47
N THR A 144 9.46 -5.58 0.55
CA THR A 144 9.90 -4.79 -0.61
C THR A 144 8.97 -4.95 -1.80
N GLY A 145 9.00 -3.97 -2.71
CA GLY A 145 8.11 -3.91 -3.87
C GLY A 145 8.29 -5.04 -4.87
N ASP A 146 9.50 -5.63 -4.94
CA ASP A 146 9.81 -6.73 -5.85
C ASP A 146 9.08 -8.03 -5.50
N LYS A 147 8.64 -8.21 -4.25
CA LYS A 147 8.01 -9.46 -3.81
C LYS A 147 6.68 -9.72 -4.51
N ALA A 148 5.80 -8.71 -4.56
CA ALA A 148 4.51 -8.82 -5.26
C ALA A 148 4.71 -9.10 -6.75
N VAL A 149 5.67 -8.41 -7.38
CA VAL A 149 5.97 -8.56 -8.82
C VAL A 149 6.55 -9.95 -9.12
N THR A 150 7.40 -10.46 -8.23
CA THR A 150 7.95 -11.81 -8.33
C THR A 150 6.85 -12.85 -8.25
N ASP A 151 5.93 -12.72 -7.28
CA ASP A 151 4.81 -13.64 -7.10
C ASP A 151 3.86 -13.59 -8.32
N TRP A 152 3.54 -12.40 -8.85
CA TRP A 152 2.78 -12.24 -10.10
C TRP A 152 3.47 -12.87 -11.31
N TYR A 153 4.78 -12.69 -11.48
CA TYR A 153 5.52 -13.22 -12.61
C TYR A 153 5.65 -14.75 -12.57
N ASN A 154 5.73 -15.35 -11.38
CA ASN A 154 5.94 -16.79 -11.22
C ASN A 154 4.81 -17.64 -11.83
N GLU A 155 3.65 -17.06 -12.07
CA GLU A 155 2.56 -17.68 -12.86
C GLU A 155 2.97 -18.08 -14.29
N ILE A 156 4.10 -17.58 -14.80
CA ILE A 156 4.70 -18.03 -16.06
C ILE A 156 4.85 -19.56 -16.15
N SER A 157 5.04 -20.24 -15.02
CA SER A 157 5.17 -21.71 -14.98
C SER A 157 3.91 -22.43 -15.46
N ASP A 158 2.76 -21.78 -15.34
CA ASP A 158 1.45 -22.33 -15.66
C ASP A 158 0.93 -21.82 -17.01
N TYR A 159 1.65 -20.92 -17.68
CA TYR A 159 1.25 -20.33 -18.95
C TYR A 159 1.39 -21.32 -20.12
N ASN A 160 0.27 -21.58 -20.81
CA ASN A 160 0.25 -22.47 -21.98
C ASN A 160 0.62 -21.70 -23.25
N TRP A 161 1.91 -21.73 -23.61
CA TRP A 161 2.45 -21.10 -24.82
C TRP A 161 1.84 -21.60 -26.13
N ASN A 162 1.28 -22.82 -26.17
CA ASN A 162 0.65 -23.39 -27.37
C ASN A 162 -0.81 -22.96 -27.53
N ASN A 163 -1.41 -22.38 -26.48
CA ASN A 163 -2.77 -21.86 -26.50
C ASN A 163 -2.82 -20.54 -25.73
N PRO A 164 -2.24 -19.47 -26.29
CA PRO A 164 -2.12 -18.18 -25.61
C PRO A 164 -3.49 -17.57 -25.37
N SER A 165 -3.93 -17.59 -24.10
CA SER A 165 -5.22 -17.05 -23.68
C SER A 165 -5.18 -16.60 -22.22
N PHE A 166 -6.26 -15.96 -21.78
CA PHE A 166 -6.50 -15.73 -20.36
C PHE A 166 -6.62 -17.07 -19.61
N SER A 167 -6.08 -17.10 -18.40
CA SER A 167 -6.43 -18.09 -17.38
C SER A 167 -6.38 -17.41 -16.01
N SER A 168 -7.18 -17.89 -15.05
CA SER A 168 -7.20 -17.33 -13.69
C SER A 168 -5.88 -17.50 -12.94
N GLY A 169 -5.01 -18.43 -13.39
CA GLY A 169 -3.71 -18.68 -12.77
C GLY A 169 -2.55 -18.00 -13.50
N THR A 170 -2.80 -17.26 -14.58
CA THR A 170 -1.73 -16.64 -15.40
C THR A 170 -1.97 -15.17 -15.71
N GLY A 171 -3.10 -14.61 -15.26
CA GLY A 171 -3.50 -13.25 -15.56
C GLY A 171 -2.54 -12.19 -15.01
N HIS A 172 -1.91 -12.45 -13.85
CA HIS A 172 -0.96 -11.51 -13.30
C HIS A 172 0.34 -11.50 -14.10
N PHE A 173 0.86 -12.69 -14.45
CA PHE A 173 2.04 -12.83 -15.30
C PHE A 173 1.84 -12.12 -16.64
N THR A 174 0.74 -12.42 -17.34
CA THR A 174 0.49 -11.86 -18.67
C THR A 174 0.40 -10.34 -18.63
N GLN A 175 -0.14 -9.76 -17.56
CA GLN A 175 -0.17 -8.31 -17.37
C GLN A 175 1.24 -7.72 -17.12
N VAL A 176 2.09 -8.37 -16.32
CA VAL A 176 3.47 -7.90 -16.05
C VAL A 176 4.26 -7.75 -17.35
N VAL A 177 4.15 -8.73 -18.25
CA VAL A 177 4.91 -8.77 -19.51
C VAL A 177 4.17 -8.22 -20.72
N TRP A 178 2.97 -7.67 -20.53
CA TRP A 178 2.13 -7.20 -21.63
C TRP A 178 2.84 -6.13 -22.47
N LYS A 179 3.16 -6.47 -23.72
CA LYS A 179 4.04 -5.67 -24.59
C LYS A 179 3.53 -4.24 -24.81
N ALA A 180 2.24 -4.07 -25.04
CA ALA A 180 1.63 -2.76 -25.32
C ALA A 180 1.47 -1.86 -24.07
N THR A 181 1.55 -2.42 -22.86
CA THR A 181 1.53 -1.62 -21.63
C THR A 181 2.82 -0.80 -21.55
N THR A 182 2.69 0.48 -21.19
CA THR A 182 3.81 1.43 -21.15
C THR A 182 3.99 2.10 -19.78
N HIS A 183 2.90 2.22 -19.01
CA HIS A 183 2.88 2.90 -17.72
C HIS A 183 2.39 1.98 -16.61
N LEU A 184 2.91 2.23 -15.42
CA LEU A 184 2.66 1.48 -14.20
C LEU A 184 2.33 2.44 -13.04
N GLY A 185 1.34 2.10 -12.24
CA GLY A 185 1.12 2.65 -10.90
C GLY A 185 1.22 1.55 -9.86
N ILE A 186 1.81 1.85 -8.71
CA ILE A 186 1.95 0.92 -7.59
C ILE A 186 1.48 1.60 -6.31
N GLY A 187 0.61 0.89 -5.59
CA GLY A 187 0.11 1.28 -4.27
C GLY A 187 0.29 0.15 -3.27
N ARG A 188 0.45 0.51 -1.98
CA ARG A 188 0.44 -0.47 -0.89
C ARG A 188 -0.26 0.06 0.36
N ALA A 189 -0.87 -0.83 1.11
CA ALA A 189 -1.39 -0.52 2.44
C ALA A 189 -1.36 -1.76 3.34
N VAL A 190 -1.34 -1.56 4.66
CA VAL A 190 -1.37 -2.65 5.64
C VAL A 190 -2.68 -2.61 6.39
N SER A 191 -3.42 -3.73 6.42
CA SER A 191 -4.68 -3.84 7.15
C SER A 191 -4.48 -3.95 8.65
N ALA A 192 -5.54 -3.71 9.42
CA ALA A 192 -5.55 -3.94 10.86
C ALA A 192 -5.26 -5.40 11.25
N SER A 193 -5.47 -6.34 10.32
CA SER A 193 -5.14 -7.77 10.44
C SER A 193 -3.67 -8.08 10.11
N ASN A 194 -2.83 -7.06 9.90
CA ASN A 194 -1.43 -7.18 9.51
C ASN A 194 -1.23 -7.87 8.15
N LYS A 195 -2.16 -7.67 7.21
CA LYS A 195 -1.99 -8.05 5.81
C LYS A 195 -1.46 -6.86 5.02
N LEU A 196 -0.36 -7.02 4.32
CA LEU A 196 0.07 -6.11 3.28
C LEU A 196 -0.77 -6.36 2.03
N TYR A 197 -1.39 -5.32 1.49
CA TYR A 197 -2.02 -5.30 0.18
C TYR A 197 -1.16 -4.48 -0.78
N VAL A 198 -0.97 -4.99 -1.99
CA VAL A 198 -0.26 -4.29 -3.07
C VAL A 198 -1.13 -4.32 -4.31
N VAL A 199 -1.26 -3.16 -4.95
CA VAL A 199 -2.02 -2.99 -6.19
C VAL A 199 -1.07 -2.47 -7.26
N GLY A 200 -1.08 -3.09 -8.42
CA GLY A 200 -0.42 -2.59 -9.62
C GLY A 200 -1.45 -2.23 -10.68
N ASN A 201 -1.47 -0.97 -11.14
CA ASN A 201 -2.32 -0.53 -12.24
C ASN A 201 -1.49 -0.27 -13.50
N TYR A 202 -2.02 -0.65 -14.67
CA TYR A 202 -1.26 -0.72 -15.91
C TYR A 202 -2.00 0.05 -17.02
N PHE A 203 -1.26 0.87 -17.78
CA PHE A 203 -1.85 1.58 -18.91
C PHE A 203 -0.94 1.60 -20.16
N PRO A 204 -1.48 1.35 -21.38
CA PRO A 204 -2.77 0.71 -21.64
C PRO A 204 -2.92 -0.63 -20.92
N GLY A 205 -4.16 -1.00 -20.59
CA GLY A 205 -4.44 -2.27 -19.91
C GLY A 205 -4.05 -3.49 -20.75
N GLY A 206 -3.72 -4.58 -20.07
CA GLY A 206 -3.43 -5.86 -20.71
C GLY A 206 -4.60 -6.82 -20.69
N ASN A 207 -4.31 -8.10 -20.93
CA ASN A 207 -5.25 -9.22 -20.79
C ASN A 207 -6.52 -9.14 -21.65
N PHE A 208 -6.50 -8.35 -22.73
CA PHE A 208 -7.58 -8.31 -23.70
C PHE A 208 -7.65 -9.60 -24.52
N ASN A 209 -8.87 -10.11 -24.71
CA ASN A 209 -9.11 -11.30 -25.53
C ASN A 209 -8.55 -11.10 -26.96
N ASN A 210 -7.92 -12.16 -27.48
CA ASN A 210 -7.29 -12.23 -28.82
C ASN A 210 -6.01 -11.41 -29.02
N ALA A 211 -5.43 -10.80 -27.97
CA ALA A 211 -4.19 -10.01 -28.09
C ALA A 211 -2.96 -10.67 -27.42
N TYR A 212 -3.12 -11.89 -26.86
CA TYR A 212 -2.07 -12.56 -26.08
C TYR A 212 -0.83 -12.92 -26.91
N GLU A 213 -1.00 -13.45 -28.12
CA GLU A 213 0.13 -13.88 -28.96
C GLU A 213 1.08 -12.72 -29.31
N GLU A 214 0.54 -11.52 -29.52
CA GLU A 214 1.34 -10.32 -29.79
C GLU A 214 1.96 -9.70 -28.52
N ASN A 215 1.27 -9.85 -27.38
CA ASN A 215 1.60 -9.11 -26.17
C ASN A 215 2.31 -9.92 -25.08
N VAL A 216 2.32 -11.24 -25.16
CA VAL A 216 2.96 -12.14 -24.21
C VAL A 216 3.98 -13.01 -24.96
N PRO A 217 5.10 -12.43 -25.40
CA PRO A 217 6.12 -13.20 -26.11
C PRO A 217 6.82 -14.19 -25.15
N PRO A 218 7.40 -15.29 -25.67
CA PRO A 218 8.24 -16.18 -24.88
C PRO A 218 9.52 -15.47 -24.41
N LEU A 219 10.32 -16.18 -23.60
CA LEU A 219 11.63 -15.70 -23.23
C LEU A 219 12.51 -15.50 -24.48
N CYS A 220 13.30 -14.42 -24.47
CA CYS A 220 14.53 -14.31 -25.24
C CYS A 220 15.74 -14.73 -24.39
#